data_AF-A0A9J6ETD1-F1
#
_entry.id   AF-A0A9J6ETD1-F1
#
_cell.length_a   1.000
_cell.length_b   1.000
_cell.length_c   1.000
_cell.angle_alpha   90.00
_cell.angle_beta   90.00
_cell.angle_gamma   90.00
#
_symmetry.space_group_name_H-M   'P 1'
#
loop_
_entity.id
_entity.type
_entity.pdbx_description
1 polymer ?
#
loop_
_entity_poly.entity_id
_entity_poly.type
_entity_poly.pdbx_seq_one_letter_code
_entity_poly.pdbx_strand_id
1 'polypeptide(L)'
;MFLDPRFKSTVFRNNKQKLVWLKDLVLQDVALCPAVEVVQPAAKVQEPQQCVQPFCVVWSAFDNLANSQVASTPLSTSEWEIKAYSEEVLLKKDSDLCDWWQTVGTFRYPSLAKLCLKYLPIPATSVSSERAFSVAGEVVSVRRERLLPDHVEQLIFLHDNMSLCFMITASHYLHCVPNNNSVCCVNRQAVVYFFR
;
A
#
# COMPACT_ATOMS: atom_id res chain seq x y z
N MET A 1 2.08 -15.76 -3.69
CA MET A 1 1.09 -16.66 -4.32
C MET A 1 -0.17 -16.85 -3.48
N PHE A 2 -0.10 -17.19 -2.18
CA PHE A 2 -1.31 -17.27 -1.35
C PHE A 2 -2.07 -15.94 -1.31
N LEU A 3 -1.34 -14.82 -1.19
CA LEU A 3 -1.85 -13.45 -1.21
C LEU A 3 -2.32 -12.96 -2.60
N ASP A 4 -2.30 -13.80 -3.64
CA ASP A 4 -2.83 -13.45 -4.95
C ASP A 4 -4.31 -13.88 -5.04
N PRO A 5 -5.27 -12.93 -5.10
CA PRO A 5 -6.70 -13.21 -5.14
C PRO A 5 -7.14 -14.09 -6.33
N ARG A 6 -6.32 -14.21 -7.37
CA ARG A 6 -6.61 -15.06 -8.55
C ARG A 6 -6.30 -16.53 -8.30
N PHE A 7 -5.42 -16.82 -7.34
CA PHE A 7 -4.83 -18.15 -7.16
C PHE A 7 -5.02 -18.72 -5.75
N LYS A 8 -5.06 -17.89 -4.69
CA LYS A 8 -5.35 -18.24 -3.28
C LYS A 8 -4.86 -19.65 -2.89
N SER A 9 -5.78 -20.50 -2.43
CA SER A 9 -5.52 -21.89 -2.01
C SER A 9 -5.44 -22.88 -3.17
N THR A 10 -5.83 -22.50 -4.39
CA THR A 10 -5.89 -23.43 -5.54
C THR A 10 -4.52 -23.97 -5.93
N VAL A 11 -3.48 -23.15 -5.78
CA VAL A 11 -2.09 -23.54 -6.07
C VAL A 11 -1.55 -24.58 -5.09
N PHE A 12 -2.14 -24.67 -3.89
CA PHE A 12 -1.66 -25.56 -2.82
C PHE A 12 -2.48 -26.84 -2.69
N ARG A 13 -3.26 -27.21 -3.71
CA ARG A 13 -4.13 -28.41 -3.69
C ARG A 13 -3.38 -29.69 -3.29
N ASN A 14 -2.12 -29.81 -3.70
CA ASN A 14 -1.28 -30.99 -3.46
C ASN A 14 -0.44 -30.89 -2.17
N ASN A 15 -0.30 -29.70 -1.58
CA ASN A 15 0.54 -29.48 -0.40
C ASN A 15 -0.17 -28.61 0.64
N LYS A 16 -1.09 -29.23 1.37
CA LYS A 16 -1.89 -28.57 2.40
C LYS A 16 -1.03 -28.08 3.58
N GLN A 17 0.04 -28.80 3.93
CA GLN A 17 0.95 -28.40 4.99
C GLN A 17 1.64 -27.08 4.68
N LYS A 18 2.09 -26.89 3.42
CA LYS A 18 2.66 -25.63 2.96
C LYS A 18 1.65 -24.48 3.04
N LEU A 19 0.38 -24.73 2.77
CA LEU A 19 -0.68 -23.72 2.91
C LEU A 19 -0.89 -23.30 4.36
N VAL A 20 -0.91 -24.26 5.29
CA VAL A 20 -1.03 -23.97 6.73
C VAL A 20 0.17 -23.14 7.19
N TRP A 21 1.39 -23.60 6.90
CA TRP A 21 2.61 -22.87 7.23
C TRP A 21 2.64 -21.44 6.65
N LEU A 22 2.17 -21.25 5.41
CA LEU A 22 2.08 -19.90 4.81
C LEU A 22 1.06 -19.02 5.52
N LYS A 23 -0.07 -19.56 5.98
CA LYS A 23 -1.05 -18.78 6.74
C LYS A 23 -0.50 -18.35 8.09
N ASP A 24 0.21 -19.25 8.78
CA ASP A 24 0.86 -18.93 10.06
C ASP A 24 1.96 -17.88 9.88
N LEU A 25 2.75 -17.97 8.80
CA LEU A 25 3.77 -16.98 8.47
C LEU A 25 3.15 -15.60 8.20
N VAL A 26 2.04 -15.55 7.44
CA VAL A 26 1.33 -14.29 7.17
C VAL A 26 0.76 -13.71 8.46
N LEU A 27 0.19 -14.53 9.35
CA LEU A 27 -0.28 -14.08 10.67
C LEU A 27 0.84 -13.45 11.50
N GLN A 28 2.02 -14.08 11.51
CA GLN A 28 3.18 -13.56 12.21
C GLN A 28 3.65 -12.22 11.62
N ASP A 29 3.68 -12.10 10.29
CA ASP A 29 4.06 -10.85 9.61
C ASP A 29 3.05 -9.71 9.88
N VAL A 30 1.75 -10.03 9.91
CA VAL A 30 0.70 -9.06 10.30
C VAL A 30 0.92 -8.58 11.74
N ALA A 31 1.31 -9.46 12.66
CA ALA A 31 1.57 -9.10 14.05
C ALA A 31 2.82 -8.21 14.22
N LEU A 32 3.81 -8.35 13.33
CA LEU A 32 5.06 -7.56 13.35
C LEU A 32 4.94 -6.21 12.65
N CYS A 33 3.98 -6.03 11.74
CA CYS A 33 3.65 -4.73 11.19
C CYS A 33 2.81 -3.96 12.21
N PRO A 34 3.35 -2.93 12.90
CA PRO A 34 2.52 -2.13 13.80
C PRO A 34 1.35 -1.56 13.01
N ALA A 35 0.18 -1.54 13.65
CA ALA A 35 -0.98 -0.87 13.15
C ALA A 35 -0.61 0.58 12.84
N VAL A 36 -0.32 0.89 11.57
CA VAL A 36 -0.49 2.26 11.07
C VAL A 36 -1.91 2.63 11.46
N GLU A 37 -2.00 3.62 12.35
CA GLU A 37 -3.22 4.28 12.76
C GLU A 37 -4.08 4.41 11.50
N VAL A 38 -5.20 3.73 11.50
CA VAL A 38 -6.33 4.19 10.70
C VAL A 38 -6.48 5.63 11.14
N VAL A 39 -6.15 6.57 10.24
CA VAL A 39 -6.48 7.97 10.43
C VAL A 39 -7.98 7.97 10.71
N GLN A 40 -8.30 8.15 11.99
CA GLN A 40 -9.64 8.40 12.44
C GLN A 40 -10.12 9.59 11.59
N PRO A 41 -11.27 9.52 10.91
CA PRO A 41 -11.84 10.73 10.34
C PRO A 41 -11.97 11.71 11.49
N ALA A 42 -11.30 12.85 11.34
CA ALA A 42 -11.10 13.89 12.33
C ALA A 42 -12.26 13.97 13.32
N ALA A 43 -11.97 13.63 14.57
CA ALA A 43 -12.82 13.97 15.69
C ALA A 43 -12.99 15.51 15.70
N LYS A 44 -14.12 15.98 15.17
CA LYS A 44 -14.63 17.32 15.47
C LYS A 44 -15.32 17.25 16.82
N VAL A 45 -14.57 17.77 17.80
CA VAL A 45 -14.94 18.52 19.01
C VAL A 45 -16.44 18.55 19.39
N GLN A 46 -16.65 18.25 20.67
CA GLN A 46 -17.88 18.23 21.46
C GLN A 46 -18.68 19.54 21.44
N GLU A 47 -20.01 19.41 21.55
CA GLU A 47 -20.88 20.40 22.21
C GLU A 47 -21.93 19.63 23.05
N PRO A 48 -22.13 19.97 24.34
CA PRO A 48 -22.87 19.12 25.29
C PRO A 48 -24.38 19.31 25.15
N GLN A 49 -25.08 18.28 24.67
CA GLN A 49 -26.54 18.19 24.80
C GLN A 49 -26.91 16.88 25.47
N GLN A 50 -27.18 16.96 26.78
CA GLN A 50 -27.81 15.88 27.54
C GLN A 50 -29.18 15.55 26.92
N CYS A 51 -29.29 14.40 26.24
CA CYS A 51 -30.58 13.84 25.89
C CYS A 51 -31.22 13.22 27.13
N VAL A 52 -32.20 13.89 27.72
CA VAL A 52 -33.00 13.44 28.88
C VAL A 52 -34.08 12.43 28.44
N GLN A 53 -33.74 11.47 27.57
CA GLN A 53 -34.69 10.45 27.12
C GLN A 53 -34.29 9.09 27.70
N PRO A 54 -35.23 8.34 28.33
CA PRO A 54 -34.95 7.04 28.94
C PRO A 54 -34.26 6.05 27.99
N PHE A 55 -34.49 6.21 26.68
CA PHE A 55 -33.95 5.37 25.62
C PHE A 55 -32.45 5.59 25.35
N CYS A 56 -31.91 6.81 25.53
CA CYS A 56 -30.49 7.10 25.25
C CYS A 56 -29.53 6.44 26.25
N VAL A 57 -29.98 6.17 27.48
CA VAL A 57 -29.19 5.49 28.52
C VAL A 57 -28.95 4.01 28.16
N VAL A 58 -29.92 3.38 27.49
CA VAL A 58 -29.80 1.99 27.04
C VAL A 58 -28.75 1.88 25.93
N TRP A 59 -28.75 2.82 24.97
CA TRP A 59 -27.78 2.80 23.88
C TRP A 59 -26.37 3.12 24.34
N SER A 60 -26.19 4.10 25.24
CA SER A 60 -24.86 4.39 25.78
C SER A 60 -24.31 3.24 26.64
N ALA A 61 -25.17 2.51 27.36
CA ALA A 61 -24.78 1.28 28.04
C ALA A 61 -24.39 0.16 27.05
N PHE A 62 -25.12 0.04 25.94
CA PHE A 62 -24.78 -0.89 24.85
C PHE A 62 -23.45 -0.52 24.17
N ASP A 63 -23.21 0.77 23.91
CA ASP A 63 -21.95 1.26 23.35
C ASP A 63 -20.78 1.00 24.30
N ASN A 64 -20.98 1.21 25.61
CA ASN A 64 -19.97 0.90 26.62
C ASN A 64 -19.70 -0.60 26.74
N LEU A 65 -20.72 -1.46 26.58
CA LEU A 65 -20.54 -2.92 26.55
C LEU A 65 -19.86 -3.37 25.25
N ALA A 66 -20.22 -2.79 24.12
CA ALA A 66 -19.58 -3.03 22.84
C ALA A 66 -18.10 -2.62 22.89
N ASN A 67 -17.81 -1.42 23.40
CA ASN A 67 -16.46 -0.90 23.60
C ASN A 67 -15.66 -1.71 24.64
N SER A 68 -16.32 -2.26 25.66
CA SER A 68 -15.70 -3.20 26.61
C SER A 68 -15.37 -4.56 25.99
N GLN A 69 -16.01 -4.94 24.89
CA GLN A 69 -15.68 -6.12 24.09
C GLN A 69 -14.71 -5.85 22.94
N VAL A 70 -14.40 -4.57 22.62
CA VAL A 70 -13.43 -4.20 21.56
C VAL A 70 -11.98 -4.23 22.05
N ALA A 71 -11.70 -4.83 23.21
CA ALA A 71 -10.37 -5.39 23.48
C ALA A 71 -10.15 -6.69 22.67
N SER A 72 -10.48 -6.69 21.38
CA SER A 72 -10.09 -7.76 20.47
C SER A 72 -8.61 -7.59 20.17
N THR A 73 -7.80 -8.55 20.62
CA THR A 73 -6.39 -8.64 20.25
C THR A 73 -6.26 -8.55 18.72
N PRO A 74 -5.28 -7.82 18.17
CA PRO A 74 -5.09 -7.70 16.72
C PRO A 74 -4.92 -9.05 16.02
N LEU A 75 -4.53 -10.08 16.77
CA LEU A 75 -4.41 -11.45 16.28
C LEU A 75 -5.78 -12.03 15.87
N SER A 76 -6.83 -11.88 16.71
CA SER A 76 -8.16 -12.47 16.42
C SER A 76 -8.85 -11.83 15.21
N THR A 77 -8.60 -10.54 14.94
CA THR A 77 -9.12 -9.87 13.73
C THR A 77 -8.35 -10.29 12.49
N SER A 78 -7.02 -10.44 12.57
CA SER A 78 -6.19 -10.90 11.45
C SER A 78 -6.45 -12.36 11.04
N GLU A 79 -6.71 -13.24 12.01
CA GLU A 79 -7.12 -14.63 11.76
C GLU A 79 -8.44 -14.70 11.00
N TRP A 80 -9.41 -13.87 11.40
CA TRP A 80 -10.68 -13.73 10.69
C TRP A 80 -10.47 -13.21 9.26
N GLU A 81 -9.64 -12.17 9.06
CA GLU A 81 -9.35 -11.62 7.73
C GLU A 81 -8.78 -12.70 6.79
N ILE A 82 -7.82 -13.49 7.27
CA ILE A 82 -7.20 -14.58 6.49
C ILE A 82 -8.20 -15.67 6.15
N LYS A 83 -9.07 -16.02 7.10
CA LYS A 83 -10.13 -17.01 6.85
C LYS A 83 -11.13 -16.51 5.81
N ALA A 84 -11.64 -15.29 5.99
CA ALA A 84 -12.60 -14.66 5.09
C ALA A 84 -12.01 -14.51 3.67
N TYR A 85 -10.77 -14.03 3.55
CA TYR A 85 -10.06 -13.92 2.29
C TYR A 85 -9.88 -15.29 1.59
N SER A 86 -9.58 -16.34 2.37
CA SER A 86 -9.38 -17.70 1.85
C SER A 86 -10.65 -18.33 1.27
N GLU A 87 -11.83 -17.89 1.69
CA GLU A 87 -13.13 -18.42 1.26
C GLU A 87 -13.76 -17.58 0.14
N GLU A 88 -13.30 -16.35 -0.06
CA GLU A 88 -13.84 -15.45 -1.07
C GLU A 88 -13.53 -15.93 -2.51
N VAL A 89 -14.40 -15.55 -3.44
CA VAL A 89 -14.31 -15.93 -4.86
C VAL A 89 -12.99 -15.47 -5.48
N LEU A 90 -12.49 -16.24 -6.45
CA LEU A 90 -11.28 -15.90 -7.18
C LEU A 90 -11.53 -14.71 -8.10
N LEU A 91 -10.55 -13.81 -8.15
CA LEU A 91 -10.55 -12.68 -9.05
C LEU A 91 -10.30 -13.13 -10.51
N LYS A 92 -10.85 -12.40 -11.47
CA LYS A 92 -10.60 -12.65 -12.91
C LYS A 92 -9.10 -12.51 -13.21
N LYS A 93 -8.56 -13.35 -14.10
CA LYS A 93 -7.12 -13.39 -14.40
C LYS A 93 -6.55 -12.06 -14.93
N ASP A 94 -7.36 -11.31 -15.66
CA ASP A 94 -6.97 -10.08 -16.38
C ASP A 94 -7.01 -8.82 -15.50
N SER A 95 -7.30 -8.95 -14.21
CA SER A 95 -7.44 -7.81 -13.30
C SER A 95 -6.11 -7.39 -12.69
N ASP A 96 -5.98 -6.08 -12.46
CA ASP A 96 -4.81 -5.50 -11.81
C ASP A 96 -4.82 -5.77 -10.31
N LEU A 97 -3.81 -6.50 -9.85
CA LEU A 97 -3.73 -6.95 -8.48
C LEU A 97 -3.48 -5.83 -7.48
N CYS A 98 -2.59 -4.89 -7.82
CA CYS A 98 -2.31 -3.76 -6.94
C CYS A 98 -3.56 -2.88 -6.78
N ASP A 99 -4.29 -2.63 -7.87
CA ASP A 99 -5.51 -1.84 -7.82
C ASP A 99 -6.60 -2.51 -6.97
N TRP A 100 -6.79 -3.82 -7.12
CA TRP A 100 -7.72 -4.57 -6.27
C TRP A 100 -7.35 -4.50 -4.79
N TRP A 101 -6.07 -4.67 -4.45
CA TRP A 101 -5.61 -4.56 -3.07
C TRP A 101 -5.72 -3.14 -2.52
N GLN A 102 -5.55 -2.10 -3.35
CA GLN A 102 -5.73 -0.70 -2.95
C GLN A 102 -7.19 -0.32 -2.73
N THR A 103 -8.12 -0.90 -3.50
CA THR A 103 -9.55 -0.55 -3.46
C THR A 103 -10.35 -1.49 -2.55
N VAL A 104 -10.49 -2.74 -2.93
CA VAL A 104 -11.30 -3.75 -2.21
C VAL A 104 -10.54 -4.30 -1.02
N GLY A 105 -9.24 -4.55 -1.19
CA GLY A 105 -8.39 -5.12 -0.15
C GLY A 105 -8.27 -4.24 1.08
N THR A 106 -7.99 -2.95 0.92
CA THR A 106 -7.86 -2.00 2.04
C THR A 106 -9.14 -1.86 2.86
N PHE A 107 -10.31 -1.90 2.21
CA PHE A 107 -11.60 -1.79 2.87
C PHE A 107 -11.99 -3.08 3.61
N ARG A 108 -11.75 -4.24 3.00
CA ARG A 108 -12.28 -5.52 3.48
C ARG A 108 -11.27 -6.32 4.33
N TYR A 109 -9.97 -6.14 4.06
CA TYR A 109 -8.86 -6.85 4.69
C TYR A 109 -7.69 -5.89 4.95
N PRO A 110 -7.85 -4.90 5.84
CA PRO A 110 -6.87 -3.83 6.03
C PRO A 110 -5.49 -4.34 6.47
N SER A 111 -5.43 -5.42 7.23
CA SER A 111 -4.18 -6.00 7.71
C SER A 111 -3.45 -6.75 6.58
N LEU A 112 -4.19 -7.54 5.79
CA LEU A 112 -3.64 -8.23 4.63
C LEU A 112 -3.24 -7.27 3.51
N ALA A 113 -4.03 -6.23 3.26
CA ALA A 113 -3.76 -5.26 2.21
C ALA A 113 -2.39 -4.57 2.40
N LYS A 114 -2.01 -4.26 3.65
CA LYS A 114 -0.70 -3.70 3.96
C LYS A 114 0.44 -4.63 3.52
N LEU A 115 0.33 -5.93 3.82
CA LEU A 115 1.34 -6.91 3.40
C LEU A 115 1.33 -7.09 1.87
N CYS A 116 0.16 -7.16 1.25
CA CYS A 116 0.03 -7.33 -0.18
C CYS A 116 0.62 -6.15 -0.96
N LEU A 117 0.33 -4.92 -0.56
CA LEU A 117 0.88 -3.73 -1.21
C LEU A 117 2.40 -3.60 -1.01
N LYS A 118 2.97 -4.22 0.02
CA LYS A 118 4.41 -4.30 0.24
C LYS A 118 5.07 -5.36 -0.64
N TYR A 119 4.53 -6.57 -0.71
CA TYR A 119 5.20 -7.71 -1.33
C TYR A 119 4.86 -7.92 -2.81
N LEU A 120 3.67 -7.50 -3.26
CA LEU A 120 3.19 -7.77 -4.61
C LEU A 120 3.84 -6.90 -5.71
N PRO A 121 4.23 -5.64 -5.46
CA PRO A 121 4.98 -4.84 -6.44
C PRO A 121 6.43 -5.29 -6.65
N ILE A 122 6.94 -6.17 -5.79
CA ILE A 122 8.35 -6.60 -5.86
C ILE A 122 8.52 -7.46 -7.13
N PRO A 123 9.39 -7.05 -8.07
CA PRO A 123 9.63 -7.84 -9.27
C PRO A 123 10.27 -9.18 -8.90
N ALA A 124 9.79 -10.25 -9.53
CA ALA A 124 10.30 -11.60 -9.27
C ALA A 124 11.71 -11.85 -9.84
N THR A 125 12.24 -10.92 -10.65
CA THR A 125 13.51 -11.10 -11.38
C THR A 125 14.36 -9.84 -11.34
N SER A 126 15.68 -10.02 -11.41
CA SER A 126 16.67 -8.94 -11.55
C SER A 126 16.66 -8.26 -12.92
N VAL A 127 15.83 -8.71 -13.87
CA VAL A 127 15.82 -8.21 -15.25
C VAL A 127 15.58 -6.70 -15.32
N SER A 128 14.76 -6.13 -14.44
CA SER A 128 14.55 -4.68 -14.36
C SER A 128 15.84 -3.95 -13.98
N SER A 129 16.56 -4.45 -12.96
CA SER A 129 17.85 -3.90 -12.57
C SER A 129 18.92 -4.09 -13.64
N GLU A 130 18.95 -5.23 -14.33
CA GLU A 130 19.89 -5.49 -15.44
C GLU A 130 19.65 -4.54 -16.61
N ARG A 131 18.38 -4.25 -16.94
CA ARG A 131 18.04 -3.26 -17.95
C ARG A 131 18.54 -1.87 -17.54
N ALA A 132 18.30 -1.45 -16.30
CA ALA A 132 18.79 -0.18 -15.79
C ALA A 132 20.33 -0.09 -15.86
N PHE A 133 21.05 -1.15 -15.50
CA PHE A 133 22.51 -1.21 -15.61
C PHE A 133 23.01 -1.25 -17.06
N SER A 134 22.26 -1.88 -17.97
CA SER A 134 22.59 -1.85 -19.40
C SER A 134 22.45 -0.44 -19.97
N VAL A 135 21.39 0.29 -19.59
CA VAL A 135 21.20 1.69 -19.99
C VAL A 135 22.29 2.57 -19.37
N ALA A 136 22.62 2.35 -18.10
CA ALA A 136 23.74 3.02 -17.43
C ALA A 136 25.05 2.81 -18.20
N GLY A 137 25.33 1.58 -18.64
CA GLY A 137 26.52 1.26 -19.43
C GLY A 137 26.59 2.03 -20.76
N GLU A 138 25.44 2.23 -21.42
CA GLU A 138 25.36 3.05 -22.64
C GLU A 138 25.59 4.55 -22.35
N VAL A 139 25.02 5.06 -21.25
CA VAL A 139 25.19 6.46 -20.80
C VAL A 139 26.65 6.76 -20.48
N VAL A 140 27.39 5.79 -19.92
CA VAL A 140 28.80 5.88 -19.52
C VAL A 140 29.75 5.39 -20.64
N SER A 141 29.27 5.18 -21.86
CA SER A 141 30.11 4.72 -22.98
C SER A 141 31.36 5.61 -23.20
N VAL A 142 32.39 5.04 -23.83
CA VAL A 142 33.73 5.64 -24.07
C VAL A 142 33.70 7.07 -24.66
N ARG A 143 32.59 7.48 -25.31
CA ARG A 143 32.42 8.84 -25.83
C ARG A 143 31.99 9.89 -24.78
N ARG A 144 31.59 9.46 -23.58
CA ARG A 144 31.03 10.28 -22.48
C ARG A 144 31.75 10.08 -21.14
N GLU A 145 33.04 9.74 -21.16
CA GLU A 145 33.88 9.43 -19.98
C GLU A 145 34.08 10.60 -18.98
N ARG A 146 33.58 11.80 -19.26
CA ARG A 146 33.69 12.98 -18.37
C ARG A 146 32.52 13.16 -17.41
N LEU A 147 31.55 12.24 -17.39
CA LEU A 147 30.42 12.30 -16.46
C LEU A 147 30.86 11.82 -15.07
N LEU A 148 30.61 12.64 -14.05
CA LEU A 148 30.73 12.22 -12.66
C LEU A 148 29.65 11.18 -12.33
N PRO A 149 29.93 10.21 -11.44
CA PRO A 149 28.99 9.14 -11.09
C PRO A 149 27.63 9.67 -10.61
N ASP A 150 27.63 10.77 -9.83
CA ASP A 150 26.40 11.42 -9.34
C ASP A 150 25.48 11.89 -10.48
N HIS A 151 26.05 12.38 -11.59
CA HIS A 151 25.26 12.83 -12.74
C HIS A 151 24.70 11.65 -13.55
N VAL A 152 25.43 10.53 -13.59
CA VAL A 152 24.97 9.30 -14.25
C VAL A 152 23.75 8.74 -13.54
N GLU A 153 23.78 8.69 -12.21
CA GLU A 153 22.63 8.26 -11.40
C GLU A 153 21.39 9.14 -11.66
N GLN A 154 21.57 10.46 -11.67
CA GLN A 154 20.48 11.40 -11.98
C GLN A 154 19.92 11.20 -13.40
N LEU A 155 20.78 10.97 -14.39
CA LEU A 155 20.37 10.70 -15.78
C LEU A 155 19.55 9.42 -15.92
N ILE A 156 19.98 8.33 -15.27
CA ILE A 156 19.25 7.06 -15.26
C ILE A 156 17.90 7.23 -14.56
N PHE A 157 17.90 7.91 -13.41
CA PHE A 157 16.67 8.21 -12.68
C PHE A 157 15.67 8.99 -13.54
N LEU A 158 16.13 10.06 -14.20
CA LEU A 158 15.29 10.87 -15.08
C LEU A 158 14.80 10.09 -16.30
N HIS A 159 15.63 9.23 -16.88
CA HIS A 159 15.27 8.38 -18.02
C HIS A 159 14.14 7.42 -17.66
N ASP A 160 14.27 6.69 -16.55
CA ASP A 160 13.30 5.67 -16.16
C ASP A 160 11.99 6.27 -15.62
N ASN A 161 12.06 7.47 -15.02
CA ASN A 161 10.89 8.18 -14.49
C ASN A 161 10.33 9.23 -15.45
N MET A 162 10.79 9.30 -16.70
CA MET A 162 10.44 10.38 -17.62
C MET A 162 8.92 10.47 -17.88
N SER A 163 8.24 9.32 -17.97
CA SER A 163 6.78 9.24 -18.11
C SER A 163 6.04 9.73 -16.85
N LEU A 164 6.55 9.41 -15.66
CA LEU A 164 6.00 9.89 -14.38
C LEU A 164 6.19 11.40 -14.24
N CYS A 165 7.37 11.93 -14.59
CA CYS A 165 7.63 13.36 -14.64
C CYS A 165 6.65 14.08 -15.56
N PHE A 166 6.39 13.54 -16.76
CA PHE A 166 5.44 14.14 -17.69
C PHE A 166 4.02 14.18 -17.10
N MET A 167 3.55 13.11 -16.46
CA MET A 167 2.23 13.08 -15.82
C MET A 167 2.11 14.05 -14.65
N ILE A 168 3.14 14.15 -13.81
CA ILE A 168 3.17 15.10 -12.67
C ILE A 168 3.18 16.55 -13.21
N THR A 169 3.99 16.83 -14.23
CA THR A 169 4.01 18.17 -14.85
C THR A 169 2.69 18.49 -15.54
N ALA A 170 2.05 17.56 -16.24
CA ALA A 170 0.75 17.78 -16.88
C ALA A 170 -0.35 18.08 -15.85
N SER A 171 -0.35 17.37 -14.72
CA SER A 171 -1.27 17.64 -13.60
C SER A 171 -1.03 19.02 -12.96
N HIS A 172 0.24 19.44 -12.81
CA HIS A 172 0.60 20.79 -12.34
C HIS A 172 0.31 21.89 -13.36
N TYR A 173 0.49 21.64 -14.67
CA TYR A 173 0.20 22.58 -15.75
C TYR A 173 -1.32 22.82 -15.90
N LEU A 174 -2.17 21.84 -15.59
CA LEU A 174 -3.63 22.06 -15.53
C LEU A 174 -4.06 22.89 -14.32
N HIS A 175 -3.25 22.97 -13.25
CA HIS A 175 -3.57 23.74 -12.04
C HIS A 175 -2.88 25.12 -11.96
N CYS A 176 -1.89 25.38 -12.82
CA CYS A 176 -1.18 26.65 -12.90
C CYS A 176 -1.57 27.43 -14.18
N VAL A 177 -2.78 27.98 -14.19
CA VAL A 177 -3.04 29.22 -14.94
C VAL A 177 -2.33 30.35 -14.16
N PRO A 178 -1.43 31.13 -14.78
CA PRO A 178 -0.58 32.05 -14.04
C PRO A 178 -1.41 33.26 -13.61
N ASN A 179 -1.49 33.49 -12.30
CA ASN A 179 -1.65 34.84 -11.79
C ASN A 179 -0.39 35.20 -11.00
N ASN A 180 0.12 36.39 -11.30
CA ASN A 180 1.47 36.86 -11.04
C ASN A 180 2.03 36.58 -9.63
N ASN A 181 3.32 36.29 -9.61
CA ASN A 181 4.24 36.40 -8.47
C ASN A 181 3.97 35.48 -7.27
N SER A 182 4.29 34.19 -7.41
CA SER A 182 4.91 33.49 -6.28
C SER A 182 5.89 32.43 -6.78
N VAL A 183 7.08 32.45 -6.21
CA VAL A 183 8.13 31.47 -6.43
C VAL A 183 7.66 30.15 -5.80
N CYS A 184 7.31 29.16 -6.63
CA CYS A 184 7.03 27.82 -6.13
C CYS A 184 8.33 27.15 -5.69
N CYS A 185 8.65 27.26 -4.40
CA CYS A 185 9.66 26.45 -3.73
C CYS A 185 9.23 24.97 -3.80
N VAL A 186 9.81 24.21 -4.75
CA VAL A 186 9.60 22.76 -4.84
C VAL A 186 10.32 22.10 -3.65
N ASN A 187 9.52 21.58 -2.72
CA ASN A 187 10.01 20.85 -1.57
C ASN A 187 10.63 19.50 -2.02
N ARG A 188 11.90 19.28 -1.62
CA ARG A 188 12.82 18.23 -2.10
C ARG A 188 12.51 16.81 -1.59
N GLN A 189 11.34 16.58 -0.99
CA GLN A 189 11.09 15.37 -0.18
C GLN A 189 10.19 14.30 -0.84
N ALA A 190 9.59 14.55 -2.00
CA ALA A 190 8.57 13.64 -2.54
C ALA A 190 9.08 12.39 -3.28
N VAL A 191 10.39 12.24 -3.51
CA VAL A 191 10.90 11.24 -4.48
C VAL A 191 11.65 10.07 -3.82
N VAL A 192 11.87 10.08 -2.50
CA VAL A 192 12.68 9.04 -1.83
C VAL A 192 11.89 7.77 -1.47
N TYR A 193 10.57 7.73 -1.66
CA TYR A 193 9.73 6.63 -1.14
C TYR A 193 9.55 5.41 -2.05
N PHE A 194 10.24 5.31 -3.19
CA PHE A 194 10.05 4.17 -4.10
C PHE A 194 11.09 3.05 -4.02
N PHE A 195 12.15 3.20 -3.22
CA PHE A 195 13.11 2.12 -2.96
C PHE A 195 13.65 2.21 -1.53
N ARG A 196 12.90 1.67 -0.56
CA ARG A 196 13.46 1.19 0.69
C ARG A 196 12.64 0.05 1.28
#